data_AF-A0A8S3JAL3-F1
#
_entry.id   AF-A0A8S3JAL3-F1
#
_cell.length_a   1.000
_cell.length_b   1.000
_cell.length_c   1.000
_cell.angle_alpha   90.00
_cell.angle_beta   90.00
_cell.angle_gamma   90.00
#
_symmetry.space_group_name_H-M   'P 1'
#
loop_
_entity.id
_entity.type
_entity.pdbx_description
1 polymer ?
#
loop_
_entity_poly.entity_id
_entity_poly.type
_entity_poly.pdbx_seq_one_letter_code
_entity_poly.pdbx_strand_id
1 'polypeptide(L)'
;MMNALKAEDGTRLTKRFDMERRIKEYYTSLFASKSVVPLVEDNREEDEMPPILISEVRTAVQSLKADKAPGPDGITNEALKFGGYELWKIIAKLFNECLENEDIPTQWKQSLTIIIPKKGDREDLKNYRPIALLPTIYKLFTKVLVNRMTRQLDEQQPREQAGMQDPAVYGFR
;
A
#
# COMPACT_ATOMS: atom_id res chain seq x y z
N MET A 1 1.02 26.09 -5.34
CA MET A 1 0.76 25.13 -6.43
C MET A 1 2.03 24.99 -7.26
N MET A 2 2.23 23.88 -7.99
CA MET A 2 3.35 23.72 -8.92
C MET A 2 3.07 24.58 -10.16
N ASN A 3 3.99 25.49 -10.50
CA ASN A 3 3.78 26.48 -11.56
C ASN A 3 4.54 26.15 -12.84
N ALA A 4 5.62 25.37 -12.74
CA ALA A 4 6.45 24.95 -13.86
C ALA A 4 7.23 23.68 -13.53
N LEU A 5 7.70 22.97 -14.57
CA LEU A 5 8.61 21.83 -14.50
C LEU A 5 9.66 21.91 -15.61
N LYS A 6 10.81 21.29 -15.39
CA LYS A 6 11.83 21.08 -16.42
C LYS A 6 11.56 19.79 -17.21
N ALA A 7 11.54 19.92 -18.53
CA ALA A 7 11.62 18.80 -19.46
C ALA A 7 13.03 18.18 -19.44
N GLU A 8 13.21 17.07 -20.16
CA GLU A 8 14.51 16.35 -20.20
C GLU A 8 15.60 17.13 -20.93
N ASP A 9 15.22 17.90 -21.94
CA ASP A 9 16.07 18.82 -22.70
C ASP A 9 16.35 20.14 -21.93
N GLY A 10 15.80 20.30 -20.73
CA GLY A 10 15.90 21.52 -19.92
C GLY A 10 14.85 22.58 -20.24
N THR A 11 13.94 22.34 -21.20
CA THR A 11 12.86 23.27 -21.55
C THR A 11 11.90 23.43 -20.36
N ARG A 12 11.48 24.66 -20.09
CA ARG A 12 10.56 24.97 -18.99
C ARG A 12 9.10 24.79 -19.41
N LEU A 13 8.45 23.79 -18.85
CA LEU A 13 7.03 23.46 -19.04
C LEU A 13 6.17 24.23 -18.04
N THR A 14 5.12 24.90 -18.51
CA THR A 14 4.19 25.68 -17.66
C THR A 14 2.73 25.27 -17.82
N LYS A 15 2.39 24.60 -18.93
CA LYS A 15 1.04 24.10 -19.18
C LYS A 15 0.79 22.85 -18.35
N ARG A 16 -0.38 22.80 -17.69
CA ARG A 16 -0.78 21.68 -16.82
C ARG A 16 -0.69 20.33 -17.52
N PHE A 17 -1.20 20.23 -18.74
CA PHE A 17 -1.18 19.00 -19.53
C PHE A 17 0.25 18.50 -19.77
N ASP A 18 1.17 19.38 -20.17
CA ASP A 18 2.57 19.01 -20.42
C ASP A 18 3.29 18.61 -19.12
N MET A 19 2.99 19.29 -18.01
CA MET A 19 3.51 18.94 -16.69
C MET A 19 3.01 17.56 -16.22
N GLU A 20 1.71 17.27 -16.36
CA GLU A 20 1.11 15.98 -16.01
C GLU A 20 1.69 14.83 -16.84
N ARG A 21 1.86 15.06 -18.17
CA ARG A 21 2.53 14.10 -19.05
C ARG A 21 3.96 13.83 -18.59
N ARG A 22 4.74 14.88 -18.32
CA ARG A 22 6.13 14.77 -17.85
C ARG A 22 6.25 14.02 -16.52
N ILE A 23 5.34 14.28 -15.57
CA ILE A 23 5.26 13.56 -14.29
C ILE A 23 5.01 12.07 -14.53
N LYS A 24 4.03 11.75 -15.39
CA LYS A 24 3.66 10.37 -15.71
C LYS A 24 4.83 9.62 -16.35
N GLU A 25 5.49 10.20 -17.34
CA GLU A 25 6.65 9.61 -18.03
C GLU A 25 7.79 9.35 -17.04
N TYR A 26 8.13 10.36 -16.23
CA TYR A 26 9.21 10.27 -15.25
C TYR A 26 9.00 9.14 -14.25
N TYR A 27 7.83 9.09 -13.58
CA TYR A 27 7.58 8.07 -12.56
C TYR A 27 7.27 6.69 -13.16
N THR A 28 6.67 6.60 -14.35
CA THR A 28 6.52 5.33 -15.06
C THR A 28 7.90 4.72 -15.34
N SER A 29 8.85 5.52 -15.83
CA SER A 29 10.22 5.06 -16.07
C SER A 29 10.96 4.72 -14.78
N LEU A 30 10.79 5.54 -13.72
CA LEU A 30 11.45 5.34 -12.44
C LEU A 30 11.02 4.04 -11.75
N PHE A 31 9.72 3.71 -11.81
CA PHE A 31 9.14 2.53 -11.17
C PHE A 31 8.97 1.33 -12.11
N ALA A 32 9.36 1.45 -13.38
CA ALA A 32 9.38 0.31 -14.29
C ALA A 32 10.32 -0.76 -13.74
N SER A 33 9.83 -2.00 -13.67
CA SER A 33 10.68 -3.13 -13.33
C SER A 33 11.73 -3.31 -14.41
N LYS A 34 13.01 -3.29 -14.02
CA LYS A 34 14.16 -3.49 -14.92
C LYS A 34 14.72 -4.91 -14.83
N SER A 35 14.22 -5.71 -13.91
CA SER A 35 14.70 -7.04 -13.61
C SER A 35 13.53 -8.00 -13.43
N VAL A 36 13.60 -9.15 -14.08
CA VAL A 36 12.73 -10.28 -13.75
C VAL A 36 13.38 -10.99 -12.58
N VAL A 37 12.72 -11.01 -11.43
CA VAL A 37 13.09 -11.89 -10.33
C VAL A 37 12.40 -13.22 -10.61
N PRO A 38 13.14 -14.31 -10.93
CA PRO A 38 12.50 -15.60 -11.10
C PRO A 38 11.86 -16.01 -9.79
N LEU A 39 10.61 -16.48 -9.85
CA LEU A 39 10.00 -17.17 -8.71
C LEU A 39 10.79 -18.47 -8.51
N VAL A 40 11.36 -18.64 -7.32
CA VAL A 40 11.99 -19.90 -6.95
C VAL A 40 10.86 -20.85 -6.56
N GLU A 41 10.86 -22.04 -7.15
CA GLU A 41 9.92 -23.10 -6.73
C GLU A 41 10.16 -23.42 -5.26
N ASP A 42 9.13 -23.18 -4.45
CA ASP A 42 9.13 -23.50 -3.05
C ASP A 42 8.66 -24.94 -2.88
N ASN A 43 9.60 -25.87 -2.70
CA ASN A 43 9.32 -27.30 -2.56
C ASN A 43 8.95 -27.71 -1.12
N ARG A 44 8.65 -26.75 -0.24
CA ARG A 44 8.16 -27.05 1.11
C ARG A 44 6.73 -27.58 1.03
N GLU A 45 6.36 -28.45 1.97
CA GLU A 45 4.97 -28.90 2.09
C GLU A 45 4.07 -27.67 2.35
N GLU A 46 3.04 -27.51 1.53
CA GLU A 46 2.04 -26.46 1.72
C GLU A 46 1.14 -26.84 2.90
N ASP A 47 1.32 -26.13 4.01
CA ASP A 47 0.35 -26.16 5.09
C ASP A 47 -0.97 -25.51 4.62
N GLU A 48 -2.09 -26.17 4.87
CA GLU A 48 -3.41 -25.61 4.57
C GLU A 48 -3.60 -24.30 5.36
N MET A 49 -3.70 -23.19 4.65
CA MET A 49 -3.91 -21.90 5.26
C MET A 49 -5.35 -21.80 5.78
N PRO A 50 -5.57 -21.59 7.10
CA PRO A 50 -6.91 -21.49 7.63
C PRO A 50 -7.63 -20.25 7.08
N PRO A 51 -8.97 -20.30 6.91
CA PRO A 51 -9.72 -19.17 6.40
C PRO A 51 -9.60 -17.94 7.31
N ILE A 52 -9.65 -16.74 6.71
CA ILE A 52 -9.72 -15.46 7.42
C ILE A 52 -11.02 -15.41 8.24
N LEU A 53 -10.85 -15.23 9.55
CA LEU A 53 -11.96 -15.09 10.48
C LEU A 53 -12.48 -13.67 10.52
N ILE A 54 -13.78 -13.52 10.80
CA ILE A 54 -14.43 -12.21 10.99
C ILE A 54 -13.76 -11.42 12.14
N SER A 55 -13.29 -12.13 13.18
CA SER A 55 -12.57 -11.53 14.31
C SER A 55 -11.24 -10.90 13.89
N GLU A 56 -10.54 -11.47 12.90
CA GLU A 56 -9.29 -10.93 12.38
C GLU A 56 -9.55 -9.64 11.60
N VAL A 57 -10.59 -9.63 10.77
CA VAL A 57 -11.06 -8.42 10.08
C VAL A 57 -11.45 -7.34 11.08
N ARG A 58 -12.26 -7.69 12.09
CA ARG A 58 -12.65 -6.76 13.17
C ARG A 58 -11.43 -6.16 13.86
N THR A 59 -10.47 -6.99 14.24
CA THR A 59 -9.24 -6.55 14.92
C THR A 59 -8.45 -5.59 14.04
N ALA A 60 -8.28 -5.93 12.77
CA ALA A 60 -7.60 -5.07 11.81
C ALA A 60 -8.33 -3.72 11.63
N VAL A 61 -9.67 -3.73 11.45
CA VAL A 61 -10.49 -2.51 11.33
C VAL A 61 -10.38 -1.62 12.57
N GLN A 62 -10.47 -2.21 13.76
CA GLN A 62 -10.40 -1.46 15.02
C GLN A 62 -9.02 -0.77 15.19
N SER A 63 -7.95 -1.40 14.71
CA SER A 63 -6.59 -0.86 14.75
C SER A 63 -6.32 0.29 13.75
N LEU A 64 -7.21 0.52 12.79
CA LEU A 64 -7.02 1.57 11.79
C LEU A 64 -6.98 2.95 12.44
N LYS A 65 -6.04 3.80 12.05
CA LYS A 65 -5.99 5.20 12.49
C LYS A 65 -7.06 6.01 11.75
N ALA A 66 -7.75 6.89 12.46
CA ALA A 66 -8.70 7.84 11.86
C ALA A 66 -7.99 8.91 11.02
N ASP A 67 -8.76 9.71 10.30
CA ASP A 67 -8.34 10.87 9.52
C ASP A 67 -7.26 10.55 8.49
N LYS A 68 -7.42 9.40 7.83
CA LYS A 68 -6.58 8.97 6.71
C LYS A 68 -7.29 9.22 5.40
N ALA A 69 -6.54 9.74 4.42
CA ALA A 69 -7.03 9.93 3.07
C ALA A 69 -7.45 8.56 2.47
N PRO A 70 -8.66 8.46 1.90
CA PRO A 70 -9.09 7.25 1.20
C PRO A 70 -8.29 7.04 -0.08
N GLY A 71 -8.26 5.80 -0.56
CA GLY A 71 -7.74 5.50 -1.89
C GLY A 71 -8.75 5.86 -2.99
N PRO A 72 -8.51 5.39 -4.22
CA PRO A 72 -9.46 5.52 -5.34
C PRO A 72 -10.84 4.92 -5.08
N ASP A 73 -10.96 4.03 -4.11
CA ASP A 73 -12.24 3.41 -3.69
C ASP A 73 -13.13 4.37 -2.88
N GLY A 74 -12.61 5.50 -2.41
CA GLY A 74 -13.37 6.49 -1.64
C GLY A 74 -13.78 6.03 -0.24
N ILE A 75 -13.39 4.81 0.17
CA ILE A 75 -13.76 4.22 1.46
C ILE A 75 -12.81 4.77 2.54
N THR A 76 -13.38 5.35 3.60
CA THR A 76 -12.61 5.83 4.74
C THR A 76 -12.46 4.75 5.82
N ASN A 77 -11.48 4.92 6.70
CA ASN A 77 -11.29 4.00 7.83
C ASN A 77 -12.48 4.05 8.80
N GLU A 78 -13.08 5.22 8.95
CA GLU A 78 -14.26 5.47 9.78
C GLU A 78 -15.46 4.67 9.25
N ALA A 79 -15.69 4.67 7.93
CA ALA A 79 -16.76 3.89 7.32
C ALA A 79 -16.64 2.39 7.66
N LEU A 80 -15.42 1.85 7.63
CA LEU A 80 -15.17 0.45 8.02
C LEU A 80 -15.42 0.19 9.49
N LYS A 81 -15.05 1.14 10.37
CA LYS A 81 -15.31 1.06 11.81
C LYS A 81 -16.81 1.12 12.13
N PHE A 82 -17.56 1.97 11.42
CA PHE A 82 -19.01 2.12 11.62
C PHE A 82 -19.84 0.99 11.01
N GLY A 83 -19.35 0.30 9.97
CA GLY A 83 -20.12 -0.73 9.26
C GLY A 83 -20.44 -1.99 10.08
N GLY A 84 -19.76 -2.21 11.20
CA GLY A 84 -20.10 -3.26 12.16
C GLY A 84 -19.98 -4.69 11.63
N TYR A 85 -20.58 -5.63 12.36
CA TYR A 85 -20.40 -7.07 12.16
C TYR A 85 -20.77 -7.54 10.75
N GLU A 86 -21.90 -7.09 10.19
CA GLU A 86 -22.36 -7.51 8.87
C GLU A 86 -21.38 -7.09 7.76
N LEU A 87 -20.82 -5.87 7.85
CA LEU A 87 -19.79 -5.44 6.92
C LEU A 87 -18.52 -6.28 7.07
N TRP A 88 -18.07 -6.54 8.30
CA TRP A 88 -16.87 -7.34 8.54
C TRP A 88 -17.01 -8.77 8.03
N LYS A 89 -18.22 -9.34 8.11
CA LYS A 89 -18.56 -10.66 7.55
C LYS A 89 -18.42 -10.68 6.02
N ILE A 90 -18.94 -9.65 5.33
CA ILE A 90 -18.81 -9.53 3.87
C ILE A 90 -17.33 -9.37 3.48
N ILE A 91 -16.58 -8.54 4.20
CA ILE A 91 -15.15 -8.34 3.95
C ILE A 91 -14.37 -9.65 4.16
N ALA A 92 -14.64 -10.39 5.23
CA ALA A 92 -14.01 -11.67 5.49
C ALA A 92 -14.28 -12.67 4.35
N LYS A 93 -15.52 -12.72 3.85
CA LYS A 93 -15.86 -13.55 2.68
C LYS A 93 -15.03 -13.15 1.45
N LEU A 94 -15.00 -11.87 1.11
CA LEU A 94 -14.20 -11.35 0.00
C LEU A 94 -12.71 -11.70 0.14
N PHE A 95 -12.15 -11.58 1.35
CA PHE A 95 -10.74 -11.90 1.58
C PHE A 95 -10.45 -13.39 1.41
N ASN A 96 -11.36 -14.27 1.85
CA ASN A 96 -11.23 -15.70 1.62
C ASN A 96 -11.35 -16.06 0.14
N GLU A 97 -12.28 -15.43 -0.60
CA GLU A 97 -12.37 -15.59 -2.06
C GLU A 97 -11.07 -15.16 -2.76
N CYS A 98 -10.39 -14.11 -2.27
CA CYS A 98 -9.09 -13.71 -2.82
C CYS A 98 -7.99 -14.75 -2.55
N LEU A 99 -8.01 -15.40 -1.37
CA LEU A 99 -7.03 -16.43 -1.03
C LEU A 99 -7.28 -17.73 -1.81
N GLU A 100 -8.54 -18.14 -1.94
CA GLU A 100 -8.93 -19.36 -2.67
C GLU A 100 -8.65 -19.26 -4.17
N ASN A 101 -8.87 -18.09 -4.77
CA ASN A 101 -8.64 -17.89 -6.20
C ASN A 101 -7.22 -17.41 -6.54
N GLU A 102 -6.37 -17.19 -5.54
CA GLU A 102 -5.03 -16.60 -5.69
C GLU A 102 -4.99 -15.29 -6.51
N ASP A 103 -6.09 -14.53 -6.51
CA ASP A 103 -6.21 -13.28 -7.24
C ASP A 103 -6.93 -12.23 -6.39
N ILE A 104 -6.67 -10.97 -6.73
CA ILE A 104 -7.27 -9.81 -6.09
C ILE A 104 -8.02 -8.96 -7.12
N PRO A 105 -9.08 -8.23 -6.71
CA PRO A 105 -9.81 -7.33 -7.59
C PRO A 105 -8.88 -6.40 -8.38
N THR A 106 -9.17 -6.22 -9.66
CA THR A 106 -8.36 -5.36 -10.55
C THR A 106 -8.32 -3.91 -10.06
N GLN A 107 -9.38 -3.44 -9.39
CA GLN A 107 -9.43 -2.13 -8.74
C GLN A 107 -8.37 -1.98 -7.63
N TRP A 108 -7.95 -3.07 -6.98
CA TRP A 108 -6.91 -3.04 -5.94
C TRP A 108 -5.50 -2.88 -6.52
N LYS A 109 -5.33 -3.19 -7.81
CA LYS A 109 -4.10 -3.02 -8.57
C LYS A 109 -3.89 -1.57 -9.04
N GLN A 110 -4.84 -0.66 -8.74
CA GLN A 110 -4.81 0.75 -9.09
C GLN A 110 -4.55 1.63 -7.86
N SER A 111 -3.91 2.78 -8.06
CA SER A 111 -3.62 3.75 -7.00
C SER A 111 -3.71 5.18 -7.50
N LEU A 112 -3.95 6.12 -6.58
CA LEU A 112 -3.88 7.55 -6.85
C LEU A 112 -2.52 8.09 -6.40
N THR A 113 -1.68 8.51 -7.34
CA THR A 113 -0.37 9.08 -7.03
C THR A 113 -0.45 10.58 -6.81
N ILE A 114 -0.03 11.02 -5.61
CA ILE A 114 0.13 12.43 -5.25
C ILE A 114 1.61 12.73 -5.10
N ILE A 115 2.07 13.86 -5.62
CA ILE A 115 3.47 14.29 -5.51
C ILE A 115 3.62 15.37 -4.43
N ILE A 116 4.57 15.18 -3.52
CA ILE A 116 4.86 16.12 -2.43
C ILE A 116 6.25 16.74 -2.64
N PRO A 117 6.37 18.08 -2.62
CA PRO A 117 7.66 18.75 -2.79
C PRO A 117 8.62 18.44 -1.63
N LYS A 118 9.89 18.20 -1.94
CA LYS A 118 11.01 18.23 -0.98
C LYS A 118 11.80 19.55 -1.12
N LYS A 119 12.84 19.71 -0.30
CA LYS A 119 13.80 20.81 -0.44
C LYS A 119 14.52 20.72 -1.80
N GLY A 120 14.79 21.87 -2.41
CA GLY A 120 15.49 21.99 -3.70
C GLY A 120 14.71 22.82 -4.72
N ASP A 121 15.14 22.75 -5.97
CA ASP A 121 14.48 23.39 -7.12
C ASP A 121 13.09 22.77 -7.33
N ARG A 122 12.04 23.60 -7.31
CA ARG A 122 10.64 23.16 -7.45
C ARG A 122 10.26 22.81 -8.89
N GLU A 123 11.10 23.13 -9.86
CA GLU A 123 10.90 22.76 -11.27
C GLU A 123 11.55 21.40 -11.60
N ASP A 124 12.39 20.86 -10.73
CA ASP A 124 13.00 19.53 -10.90
C ASP A 124 12.15 18.45 -10.22
N LEU A 125 11.65 17.49 -11.02
CA LEU A 125 10.86 16.36 -10.53
C LEU A 125 11.60 15.45 -9.55
N LYS A 126 12.95 15.42 -9.60
CA LYS A 126 13.75 14.72 -8.59
C LYS A 126 13.50 15.28 -7.20
N ASN A 127 13.04 16.53 -7.09
CA ASN A 127 12.68 17.20 -5.85
C ASN A 127 11.21 17.04 -5.46
N TYR A 128 10.60 15.92 -5.87
CA TYR A 128 9.28 15.50 -5.41
C TYR A 128 9.29 14.04 -4.93
N ARG A 129 8.48 13.77 -3.91
CA ARG A 129 8.21 12.43 -3.39
C ARG A 129 6.85 11.98 -3.89
N PRO A 130 6.75 10.89 -4.67
CA PRO A 130 5.46 10.31 -5.01
C PRO A 130 4.92 9.54 -3.81
N ILE A 131 3.63 9.71 -3.53
CA ILE A 131 2.88 8.94 -2.54
C ILE A 131 1.71 8.29 -3.27
N ALA A 132 1.68 6.97 -3.29
CA ALA A 132 0.57 6.19 -3.82
C ALA A 132 -0.49 6.01 -2.73
N LEU A 133 -1.70 6.53 -2.97
CA LEU A 133 -2.87 6.22 -2.17
C LEU A 133 -3.49 4.94 -2.71
N LEU A 134 -3.33 3.86 -1.94
CA LEU A 134 -3.91 2.56 -2.23
C LEU A 134 -5.36 2.46 -1.74
N PRO A 135 -6.21 1.64 -2.39
CA PRO A 135 -7.56 1.33 -1.92
C PRO A 135 -7.57 0.90 -0.46
N THR A 136 -8.53 1.42 0.29
CA THR A 136 -8.65 1.17 1.73
C THR A 136 -8.93 -0.30 2.03
N ILE A 137 -9.75 -0.98 1.21
CA ILE A 137 -9.99 -2.41 1.38
C ILE A 137 -8.73 -3.25 1.11
N TYR A 138 -7.92 -2.87 0.12
CA TYR A 138 -6.64 -3.55 -0.14
C TYR A 138 -5.64 -3.38 1.02
N LYS A 139 -5.56 -2.16 1.58
CA LYS A 139 -4.76 -1.92 2.80
C LYS A 139 -5.27 -2.75 3.99
N LEU A 140 -6.58 -2.94 4.12
CA LEU A 140 -7.15 -3.78 5.17
C LEU A 140 -6.81 -5.26 4.95
N PHE A 141 -6.90 -5.76 3.72
CA PHE A 141 -6.53 -7.13 3.36
C PHE A 141 -5.07 -7.43 3.73
N THR A 142 -4.16 -6.59 3.25
CA THR A 142 -2.72 -6.72 3.56
C THR A 142 -2.44 -6.58 5.05
N LYS A 143 -3.18 -5.75 5.79
CA LYS A 143 -3.04 -5.65 7.25
C LYS A 143 -3.44 -6.96 7.96
N VAL A 144 -4.50 -7.65 7.51
CA VAL A 144 -4.88 -8.96 8.05
C VAL A 144 -3.77 -9.98 7.79
N LEU A 145 -3.23 -10.03 6.57
CA LEU A 145 -2.14 -10.94 6.22
C LEU A 145 -0.87 -10.66 7.04
N VAL A 146 -0.48 -9.39 7.18
CA VAL A 146 0.65 -9.00 8.03
C VAL A 146 0.44 -9.45 9.46
N ASN A 147 -0.75 -9.23 10.04
CA ASN A 147 -1.01 -9.68 11.41
C ASN A 147 -0.86 -11.20 11.58
N ARG A 148 -1.22 -12.01 10.56
CA ARG A 148 -1.01 -13.46 10.57
C ARG A 148 0.47 -13.83 10.50
N MET A 149 1.22 -13.20 9.60
CA MET A 149 2.65 -13.47 9.38
C MET A 149 3.53 -13.00 10.54
N THR A 150 3.26 -11.81 11.08
CA THR A 150 4.03 -11.23 12.20
C THR A 150 4.07 -12.17 13.41
N ARG A 151 2.95 -12.84 13.72
CA ARG A 151 2.89 -13.83 14.80
C ARG A 151 3.89 -14.98 14.65
N GLN A 152 4.27 -15.33 13.42
CA GLN A 152 5.23 -16.40 13.13
C GLN A 152 6.66 -15.87 12.97
N LEU A 153 6.81 -14.65 12.47
CA LEU A 153 8.11 -14.11 12.05
C LEU A 153 8.87 -13.36 13.15
N ASP A 154 8.18 -12.80 14.15
CA ASP A 154 8.83 -11.97 15.18
C ASP A 154 9.87 -12.74 15.98
N GLU A 155 9.68 -14.05 16.19
CA GLU A 155 10.64 -14.91 16.90
C GLU A 155 11.94 -15.15 16.11
N GLN A 156 11.91 -14.94 14.80
CA GLN A 156 13.03 -15.24 13.89
C GLN A 156 13.78 -13.97 13.44
N GLN A 157 13.37 -12.79 13.90
CA GLN A 157 14.03 -11.55 13.51
C GLN A 157 15.32 -11.29 14.31
N PRO A 158 16.44 -10.92 13.64
CA PRO A 158 17.65 -10.49 14.33
C PRO A 158 17.41 -9.25 15.20
N ARG A 159 18.17 -9.11 16.29
CA ARG A 159 18.06 -7.95 17.21
C ARG A 159 18.46 -6.63 16.56
N GLU A 160 19.27 -6.70 15.50
CA GLU A 160 19.77 -5.56 14.73
C GLU A 160 18.73 -5.04 13.74
N GLN A 161 17.74 -5.87 13.38
CA GLN A 161 16.56 -5.41 12.65
C GLN A 161 15.79 -4.51 13.62
N ALA A 162 15.67 -3.22 13.31
CA ALA A 162 14.93 -2.25 14.13
C ALA A 162 13.86 -1.49 13.33
N GLY A 163 13.85 -1.66 12.01
CA GLY A 163 12.85 -1.09 11.11
C GLY A 163 11.66 -2.02 10.96
N MET A 164 10.45 -1.44 10.90
CA MET A 164 9.20 -2.15 10.55
C MET A 164 8.79 -3.26 11.54
N GLN A 165 9.32 -3.24 12.76
CA GLN A 165 8.93 -4.10 13.88
C GLN A 165 7.81 -3.48 14.70
N ASP A 166 7.09 -4.31 15.47
CA ASP A 166 6.14 -3.80 16.47
C ASP A 166 6.92 -3.06 17.59
N PRO A 167 6.69 -1.74 17.77
CA PRO A 167 7.37 -0.97 18.81
C PRO A 167 7.15 -1.53 20.23
N ALA A 168 6.06 -2.26 20.45
CA ALA A 168 5.74 -2.89 21.74
C ALA A 168 6.73 -4.01 22.11
N VAL A 169 7.36 -4.65 21.13
CA VAL A 169 8.31 -5.77 21.35
C VAL A 169 9.68 -5.26 21.83
N TYR A 170 10.07 -4.04 21.44
CA TYR A 170 11.40 -3.47 21.73
C TYR A 170 11.40 -2.28 22.70
N GLY A 171 10.24 -1.89 23.24
CA GLY A 171 10.16 -0.90 24.32
C GLY A 171 10.54 0.53 23.93
N PHE A 172 10.53 0.88 22.64
CA PHE A 172 10.70 2.25 22.20
C PHE A 172 9.38 3.02 22.36
N ARG A 173 9.27 3.78 23.45
CA ARG A 173 8.29 4.87 23.61
C ARG A 173 8.78 6.14 22.94
#